data_AF-A0A1W0X370-F1
#
_entry.id   AF-A0A1W0X370-F1
#
_cell.length_a   1.000
_cell.length_b   1.000
_cell.length_c   1.000
_cell.angle_alpha   90.00
_cell.angle_beta   90.00
_cell.angle_gamma   90.00
#
_symmetry.space_group_name_H-M   'P 1'
#
loop_
_entity.id
_entity.type
_entity.pdbx_description
1 polymer ?
#
loop_
_entity_poly.entity_id
_entity_poly.type
_entity_poly.pdbx_seq_one_letter_code
_entity_poly.pdbx_strand_id
1 'polypeptide(L)'
;MISEEIRNLIVSWLSRGFSVLQIADMLQNKVSKRSTYCFASENAEKARRKAKKPKKQPMRKMIPAMVRRMVRMLTIGKAHHSLPFCGQRSPT
;
A
#
# COMPACT_ATOMS: atom_id res chain seq x y z
N MET A 1 6.04 -25.75 33.79
CA MET A 1 5.12 -25.34 32.71
C MET A 1 5.27 -23.85 32.46
N ILE A 2 5.32 -23.39 31.20
CA ILE A 2 5.34 -21.95 30.87
C ILE A 2 4.00 -21.34 31.29
N SER A 3 4.03 -20.21 32.01
CA SER A 3 2.82 -19.48 32.42
C SER A 3 2.04 -18.95 31.21
N GLU A 4 0.73 -18.77 31.38
CA GLU A 4 -0.16 -18.34 30.31
C GLU A 4 0.16 -16.90 29.84
N GLU A 5 0.58 -16.04 30.75
CA GLU A 5 1.03 -14.67 30.46
C GLU A 5 2.23 -14.67 29.49
N ILE A 6 3.22 -15.54 29.72
CA ILE A 6 4.42 -15.61 28.88
C ILE A 6 4.07 -16.15 27.49
N ARG A 7 3.13 -17.10 27.40
CA ARG A 7 2.64 -17.61 26.11
C ARG A 7 1.99 -16.49 25.29
N ASN A 8 1.12 -15.69 25.93
CA ASN A 8 0.47 -14.54 25.28
C ASN A 8 1.49 -13.48 24.83
N LEU A 9 2.54 -13.26 25.64
CA LEU A 9 3.62 -12.34 25.31
C LEU A 9 4.40 -12.80 24.05
N ILE A 10 4.76 -14.09 23.98
CA ILE A 10 5.46 -14.68 22.84
C ILE A 10 4.63 -14.52 21.57
N VAL A 11 3.33 -14.84 21.61
CA VAL A 11 2.43 -14.70 20.45
C VAL A 11 2.30 -13.24 20.00
N SER A 12 2.26 -12.29 20.95
CA SER A 12 2.22 -10.87 20.68
C SER A 12 3.48 -10.37 19.95
N TRP A 13 4.66 -10.82 20.38
CA TRP A 13 5.93 -10.46 19.74
C TRP A 13 6.10 -11.10 18.37
N LEU A 14 5.70 -12.36 18.21
CA LEU A 14 5.68 -13.02 16.90
C LEU A 14 4.77 -12.28 15.92
N SER A 15 3.60 -11.82 16.37
CA SER A 15 2.66 -11.03 15.55
C SER A 15 3.22 -9.67 15.13
N ARG A 16 4.15 -9.12 15.91
CA ARG A 16 4.88 -7.87 15.60
C ARG A 16 6.09 -8.09 14.69
N GLY A 17 6.43 -9.34 14.37
CA GLY A 17 7.54 -9.67 13.47
C GLY A 17 8.89 -9.89 14.16
N PHE A 18 8.92 -10.06 15.48
CA PHE A 18 10.15 -10.44 16.17
C PHE A 18 10.58 -11.86 15.80
N SER A 19 11.88 -12.08 15.69
CA SER A 19 12.43 -13.41 15.43
C SER A 19 12.34 -14.30 16.68
N VAL A 20 12.22 -15.61 16.46
CA VAL A 20 12.18 -16.61 17.53
C VAL A 20 13.44 -16.54 18.41
N LEU A 21 14.61 -16.27 17.82
CA LEU A 21 15.88 -16.13 18.53
C LEU A 21 15.87 -14.92 19.47
N GLN A 22 15.42 -13.75 18.99
CA GLN A 22 15.31 -12.54 19.83
C GLN A 22 14.37 -12.76 21.01
N ILE A 23 13.24 -13.44 20.79
CA ILE A 23 12.28 -13.75 21.85
C ILE A 23 12.91 -14.70 22.89
N ALA A 24 13.67 -15.71 22.46
CA ALA A 24 14.33 -16.64 23.35
C ALA A 24 15.43 -15.97 24.19
N ASP A 25 16.19 -15.03 23.62
CA ASP A 25 17.19 -14.26 24.35
C ASP A 25 16.56 -13.30 25.37
N MET A 26 15.48 -12.60 25.01
CA MET A 26 14.78 -11.68 25.92
C MET A 26 14.15 -12.40 27.12
N LEU A 27 13.73 -13.66 26.94
CA LEU A 27 13.08 -14.46 27.98
C LEU A 27 14.04 -15.37 28.75
N GLN A 28 15.34 -15.36 28.44
CA GLN A 28 16.33 -16.27 29.04
C GLN A 28 16.37 -16.20 30.56
N ASN A 29 16.10 -15.03 31.15
CA ASN A 29 16.12 -14.83 32.61
C ASN A 29 14.88 -15.40 33.33
N LYS A 30 13.78 -15.64 32.61
CA LYS A 30 12.51 -16.11 33.20
C LYS A 30 12.15 -17.54 32.82
N VAL A 31 12.58 -17.99 31.64
CA VAL A 31 12.20 -19.28 31.06
C VAL A 31 13.38 -19.89 30.32
N SER A 32 13.47 -21.23 30.33
CA SER A 32 14.45 -21.96 29.53
C SER A 32 14.34 -21.59 28.05
N LYS A 33 15.49 -21.24 27.44
CA LYS A 33 15.62 -20.95 26.00
C LYS A 33 14.97 -22.01 25.13
N ARG A 34 15.12 -23.29 25.51
CA ARG A 34 14.59 -24.42 24.74
C ARG A 34 13.06 -24.41 24.70
N SER A 35 12.39 -24.17 25.82
CA SER A 35 10.91 -24.20 25.83
C SER A 35 10.33 -22.98 25.12
N THR A 36 10.95 -21.81 25.27
CA THR A 36 10.57 -20.60 24.54
C THR A 36 10.73 -20.81 23.04
N TYR A 37 11.84 -21.41 22.61
CA TYR A 37 12.10 -21.71 21.21
C TYR A 37 11.08 -22.70 20.63
N CYS A 38 10.83 -23.84 21.29
CA CYS A 38 9.82 -24.81 20.85
C CYS A 38 8.45 -24.13 20.71
N PHE A 39 8.00 -23.41 21.74
CA PHE A 39 6.69 -22.76 21.72
C PHE A 39 6.60 -21.66 20.64
N ALA A 40 7.64 -20.84 20.50
CA ALA A 40 7.64 -19.75 19.53
C ALA A 40 7.71 -20.28 18.09
N SER A 41 8.49 -21.34 17.82
CA SER A 41 8.57 -21.96 16.49
C SER A 41 7.25 -22.59 16.04
N GLU A 42 6.54 -23.29 16.93
CA GLU A 42 5.21 -23.85 16.65
C GLU A 42 4.16 -22.76 16.34
N ASN A 43 4.31 -21.58 16.95
CA ASN A 43 3.38 -20.47 16.79
C ASN A 43 3.81 -19.44 15.73
N ALA A 44 5.04 -19.50 15.22
CA ALA A 44 5.55 -18.56 14.23
C ALA A 44 4.74 -18.62 12.92
N GLU A 45 4.40 -19.82 12.46
CA GLU A 45 3.57 -20.01 11.26
C GLU A 45 2.13 -19.53 11.47
N LYS A 46 1.58 -19.69 12.68
CA LYS A 46 0.24 -19.19 13.04
C LYS A 46 0.20 -17.67 13.17
N ALA A 47 1.27 -17.07 13.67
CA ALA A 47 1.41 -15.64 13.89
C ALA A 47 1.76 -14.86 12.61
N ARG A 48 2.20 -15.55 11.54
CA ARG A 48 2.40 -14.98 10.20
C ARG A 48 1.07 -14.50 9.63
N ARG A 49 0.68 -13.27 10.00
CA ARG A 49 -0.40 -12.55 9.33
C ARG A 49 0.01 -12.37 7.88
N LYS A 50 -0.70 -13.02 6.95
CA LYS A 50 -0.51 -12.79 5.51
C LYS A 50 -0.62 -11.29 5.27
N ALA A 51 0.46 -10.67 4.78
CA ALA A 51 0.47 -9.26 4.46
C ALA A 51 -0.75 -8.95 3.59
N LYS A 52 -1.57 -7.99 4.01
CA LYS A 52 -2.75 -7.59 3.26
C LYS A 52 -2.26 -7.09 1.90
N LYS A 53 -2.63 -7.77 0.82
CA LYS A 53 -2.19 -7.40 -0.54
C LYS A 53 -2.48 -5.90 -0.74
N PRO A 54 -1.52 -5.11 -1.25
CA PRO A 54 -1.77 -3.70 -1.51
C PRO A 54 -2.96 -3.57 -2.44
N LYS A 55 -3.96 -2.78 -2.04
CA LYS A 55 -5.14 -2.52 -2.87
C LYS A 55 -4.66 -1.75 -4.09
N LYS A 56 -4.68 -2.37 -5.27
CA LYS A 56 -4.38 -1.69 -6.53
C LYS A 56 -5.31 -0.49 -6.64
N GLN A 57 -4.74 0.73 -6.70
CA GLN A 57 -5.54 1.90 -6.99
C GLN A 57 -6.11 1.75 -8.41
N PRO A 58 -7.40 2.05 -8.63
CA PRO A 58 -7.95 2.01 -9.97
C PRO A 58 -7.21 3.05 -10.84
N MET A 59 -6.58 2.57 -11.91
CA MET A 59 -5.95 3.45 -12.90
C MET A 59 -7.06 4.32 -13.51
N ARG A 60 -7.00 5.63 -13.28
CA ARG A 60 -7.98 6.57 -13.84
C ARG A 60 -7.87 6.52 -15.36
N LYS A 61 -8.85 5.91 -16.02
CA LYS A 61 -8.96 5.92 -17.48
C LYS A 61 -9.32 7.33 -17.93
N MET A 62 -8.77 7.75 -19.08
CA MET A 62 -9.07 9.04 -19.67
C MET A 62 -10.54 9.10 -20.11
N ILE A 63 -11.22 10.19 -19.78
CA ILE A 63 -12.66 10.36 -20.06
C ILE A 63 -12.85 10.53 -21.58
N PRO A 64 -13.81 9.84 -22.22
CA PRO A 64 -14.03 9.94 -23.68
C PRO A 64 -14.23 11.39 -24.18
N ALA A 65 -14.78 12.27 -23.36
CA ALA A 65 -14.91 13.69 -23.65
C ALA A 65 -13.55 14.42 -23.78
N MET A 66 -12.57 14.07 -22.93
CA MET A 66 -11.20 14.59 -23.05
C MET A 66 -10.51 14.06 -24.31
N VAL A 67 -10.70 12.77 -24.63
CA VAL A 67 -10.15 12.17 -25.86
C VAL A 67 -10.70 12.91 -27.08
N ARG A 68 -12.01 13.18 -27.14
CA ARG A 68 -12.63 13.95 -28.23
C ARG A 68 -12.09 15.38 -28.34
N ARG A 69 -11.85 16.06 -27.21
CA ARG A 69 -11.25 17.41 -27.20
C ARG A 69 -9.82 17.39 -27.73
N MET A 70 -8.99 16.45 -27.26
CA MET A 70 -7.61 16.30 -27.73
C MET A 70 -7.56 15.96 -29.21
N VAL A 71 -8.39 15.03 -29.67
CA VAL A 71 -8.50 14.69 -31.10
C VAL A 71 -8.91 15.91 -31.91
N ARG A 72 -9.89 16.71 -31.46
CA ARG A 72 -10.27 17.96 -32.15
C ARG A 72 -9.13 18.98 -32.22
N MET A 73 -8.37 19.18 -31.15
CA MET A 73 -7.22 20.11 -31.18
C MET A 73 -6.11 19.62 -32.12
N LEU A 74 -5.93 18.31 -32.25
CA LEU A 74 -4.94 17.71 -33.13
C LEU A 74 -5.39 17.65 -34.59
N THR A 75 -6.70 17.44 -34.86
CA THR A 75 -7.26 17.36 -36.22
C THR A 75 -7.63 18.72 -36.80
N ILE A 76 -8.00 19.68 -35.96
CA ILE A 76 -8.12 21.09 -36.36
C ILE A 76 -6.71 21.70 -36.34
N GLY A 77 -5.81 21.13 -37.13
CA GLY A 77 -4.58 21.80 -37.54
C GLY A 77 -4.93 22.92 -38.53
N LYS A 78 -5.57 23.99 -38.08
CA LYS A 78 -5.82 25.22 -38.83
C LYS A 78 -5.97 26.37 -37.84
N ALA A 79 -5.27 27.48 -37.96
CA ALA A 79 -4.21 27.86 -38.87
C ALA A 79 -3.50 29.03 -38.18
N HIS A 80 -2.21 29.18 -38.48
CA HIS A 80 -1.39 30.37 -38.32
C HIS A 80 -2.09 31.61 -37.74
N HIS A 81 -1.49 32.13 -36.67
CA HIS A 81 -1.49 33.54 -36.33
C HIS A 81 -1.54 34.43 -37.59
N SER A 82 -2.71 34.99 -37.89
CA SER A 82 -2.84 36.25 -38.59
C SER A 82 -4.08 36.96 -38.05
N LEU A 83 -3.86 37.80 -37.04
CA LEU A 83 -4.68 39.01 -36.89
C LEU A 83 -4.58 39.77 -38.21
N PRO A 84 -5.72 40.07 -38.86
CA PRO A 84 -6.00 41.48 -39.05
C PRO A 84 -7.44 41.83 -38.70
N PHE A 85 -7.54 42.96 -38.01
CA PHE A 85 -8.66 43.90 -37.96
C PHE A 85 -9.63 43.80 -39.15
N CYS A 86 -10.92 43.64 -38.86
CA CYS A 86 -12.05 44.18 -39.65
C CYS A 86 -13.27 44.07 -38.72
N GLY A 87 -13.75 45.15 -38.11
CA GLY A 87 -14.48 46.19 -38.81
C GLY A 87 -15.95 46.03 -38.43
N GLN A 88 -16.45 46.99 -37.66
CA GLN A 88 -17.74 46.99 -36.97
C GLN A 88 -18.95 46.58 -37.84
N ARG A 89 -19.97 45.99 -37.19
CA ARG A 89 -21.36 46.25 -37.56
C ARG A 89 -22.25 46.27 -36.33
N SER A 90 -22.63 47.49 -35.94
CA SER A 90 -23.67 47.80 -34.96
C SER A 90 -25.05 47.36 -35.45
N PRO A 91 -26.01 47.10 -34.55
CA PRO A 91 -27.33 46.62 -34.90
C PRO A 91 -28.30 47.79 -35.16
N THR A 92 -29.06 47.70 -36.25
CA THR A 92 -30.44 48.20 -36.38
C THR A 92 -31.19 47.25 -37.29
#